data_AF-A0A5N5W0S7-F1
#
_entry.id   AF-A0A5N5W0S7-F1
#
_cell.length_a   1.000
_cell.length_b   1.000
_cell.length_c   1.000
_cell.angle_alpha   90.00
_cell.angle_beta   90.00
_cell.angle_gamma   90.00
#
_symmetry.space_group_name_H-M   'P 1'
#
loop_
_entity.id
_entity.type
_entity.pdbx_description
1 polymer ?
#
loop_
_entity_poly.entity_id
_entity_poly.type
_entity_poly.pdbx_seq_one_letter_code
_entity_poly.pdbx_strand_id
1 'polypeptide(L)' 'MPQRVPDGLNWIPATDDPTDTTYLEVAFDGEGQVYLRENLTPEKVVITTERKWEAFVLGVRAGEFDHFVEDV' A
#
# COMPACT_ATOMS: atom_id res chain seq x y z
N MET A 1 19.72 1.22 -9.55
CA MET A 1 19.25 -0.13 -9.91
C MET A 1 17.75 -0.17 -9.64
N PRO A 2 16.91 -0.75 -10.50
CA PRO A 2 15.51 -0.94 -10.13
C PRO A 2 15.46 -1.79 -8.85
N GLN A 3 14.74 -1.35 -7.83
CA GLN A 3 14.52 -2.16 -6.63
C GLN A 3 13.69 -3.39 -7.04
N ARG A 4 14.22 -4.58 -6.76
CA ARG A 4 13.54 -5.86 -7.02
C ARG A 4 12.56 -6.14 -5.90
N VAL A 5 11.37 -6.63 -6.24
CA VAL A 5 10.41 -7.17 -5.27
C VAL A 5 10.86 -8.57 -4.85
N PRO A 6 11.03 -8.84 -3.55
CA PRO A 6 11.32 -10.18 -3.04
C PRO A 6 10.20 -11.17 -3.35
N ASP A 7 10.57 -12.43 -3.56
CA ASP A 7 9.60 -13.52 -3.65
C ASP A 7 9.10 -13.90 -2.24
N GLY A 8 7.87 -14.42 -2.13
CA GLY A 8 7.35 -14.95 -0.87
C GLY A 8 6.90 -13.90 0.17
N LEU A 9 6.73 -12.64 -0.22
CA LEU A 9 6.14 -11.61 0.64
C LEU A 9 4.72 -12.00 1.10
N ASN A 10 4.42 -11.72 2.37
CA ASN A 10 3.07 -11.86 2.91
C ASN A 10 2.25 -10.60 2.57
N TRP A 11 1.37 -10.71 1.58
CA TRP A 11 0.48 -9.64 1.14
C TRP A 11 -0.77 -9.57 2.00
N ILE A 12 -1.01 -8.39 2.58
CA ILE A 12 -2.13 -8.10 3.46
C ILE A 12 -3.14 -7.25 2.67
N PRO A 13 -4.38 -7.74 2.46
CA PRO A 13 -5.44 -6.95 1.84
C PRO A 13 -5.75 -5.69 2.67
N ALA A 14 -5.79 -4.54 2.02
CA ALA A 14 -6.20 -3.26 2.58
C ALA A 14 -7.66 -2.97 2.25
N THR A 15 -8.55 -3.89 2.64
CA THR A 15 -10.01 -3.73 2.61
C THR A 15 -10.60 -4.36 3.88
N ASP A 16 -11.69 -3.79 4.37
CA ASP A 16 -12.52 -4.32 5.44
C ASP A 16 -13.78 -5.03 4.92
N ASP A 17 -14.10 -4.91 3.62
CA ASP A 17 -15.20 -5.58 2.96
C ASP A 17 -14.69 -6.80 2.14
N PRO A 18 -15.01 -8.04 2.54
CA PRO A 18 -14.59 -9.23 1.82
C PRO A 18 -15.28 -9.39 0.45
N THR A 19 -16.28 -8.57 0.13
CA THR A 19 -16.96 -8.55 -1.17
C THR A 19 -16.33 -7.61 -2.19
N ASP A 20 -15.38 -6.76 -1.76
CA ASP A 20 -14.64 -5.89 -2.65
C ASP A 20 -13.85 -6.71 -3.67
N THR A 21 -14.04 -6.37 -4.94
CA THR A 21 -13.34 -7.03 -6.06
C THR A 21 -12.01 -6.35 -6.40
N THR A 22 -11.84 -5.08 -5.98
CA THR A 22 -10.66 -4.27 -6.24
C THR A 22 -10.19 -3.64 -4.93
N TYR A 23 -8.95 -3.91 -4.54
CA TYR A 23 -8.34 -3.39 -3.33
C TYR A 23 -6.82 -3.33 -3.45
N LEU A 24 -6.20 -2.53 -2.59
CA LEU A 24 -4.74 -2.53 -2.44
C LEU A 24 -4.32 -3.68 -1.54
N GLU A 25 -3.10 -4.16 -1.75
CA GLU A 25 -2.41 -5.08 -0.87
C GLU A 25 -1.10 -4.44 -0.41
N VAL A 26 -0.74 -4.69 0.85
CA VAL A 26 0.49 -4.17 1.47
C VAL A 26 1.34 -5.32 1.98
N ALA A 27 2.65 -5.27 1.77
CA ALA A 27 3.61 -6.22 2.33
C ALA A 27 4.82 -5.51 2.94
N PHE A 28 5.47 -6.18 3.89
CA PHE A 28 6.68 -5.74 4.58
C PHE A 28 7.74 -6.82 4.40
N ASP A 29 8.98 -6.44 4.07
CA ASP A 29 10.09 -7.40 3.98
C ASP A 29 10.85 -7.61 5.30
N GLY A 30 10.58 -6.79 6.31
CA GLY A 30 11.32 -6.81 7.58
C GLY A 30 12.73 -6.20 7.49
N GLU A 31 13.11 -5.67 6.33
CA GLU A 31 14.38 -4.98 6.06
C GLU A 31 14.17 -3.47 5.83
N GLY A 32 13.01 -2.94 6.22
CA GLY A 32 12.69 -1.53 6.16
C GLY A 32 12.00 -1.07 4.86
N GLN A 33 11.57 -1.99 3.99
CA GLN A 33 10.77 -1.65 2.81
C GLN A 33 9.31 -2.08 2.97
N VAL A 34 8.44 -1.25 2.38
CA VAL A 34 7.00 -1.49 2.29
C VAL A 34 6.63 -1.52 0.82
N TYR A 35 5.85 -2.53 0.46
CA TYR A 35 5.44 -2.82 -0.90
C TYR A 35 3.93 -2.65 -1.00
N LEU A 36 3.47 -1.92 -2.01
CA LEU A 36 2.05 -1.71 -2.29
C LEU A 36 1.75 -2.13 -3.72
N ARG A 37 0.62 -2.80 -3.92
CA ARG A 37 0.11 -3.13 -5.26
C ARG A 37 -1.41 -3.19 -5.24
N GLU A 38 -2.02 -3.17 -6.42
CA GLU A 38 -3.44 -3.51 -6.58
C GLU A 38 -3.59 -5.02 -6.80
N ASN A 39 -4.63 -5.63 -6.24
CA ASN A 39 -4.89 -7.06 -6.35
C ASN A 39 -5.08 -7.53 -7.81
N LEU A 40 -5.60 -6.68 -8.69
CA LEU A 40 -5.82 -6.99 -10.11
C LEU A 40 -4.60 -6.76 -11.01
N THR A 41 -3.58 -6.04 -10.53
CA THR A 41 -2.31 -5.81 -11.26
C THR A 41 -1.09 -6.08 -10.36
N PRO A 42 -0.88 -7.34 -9.94
CA PRO A 42 0.11 -7.69 -8.93
C PRO A 42 1.57 -7.45 -9.36
N GLU A 43 1.83 -7.23 -10.64
CA GLU A 43 3.13 -6.90 -11.21
C GLU A 43 3.53 -5.42 -11.04
N LYS A 44 2.57 -4.54 -10.76
CA LYS A 44 2.81 -3.10 -10.58
C LYS A 44 2.96 -2.78 -9.10
N VAL A 45 4.21 -2.86 -8.63
CA VAL A 45 4.53 -2.67 -7.22
C VAL A 45 5.16 -1.30 -6.98
N VAL A 46 4.55 -0.52 -6.09
CA VAL A 46 5.15 0.67 -5.50
C VAL A 46 6.00 0.24 -4.31
N ILE A 47 7.25 0.69 -4.28
CA ILE A 47 8.19 0.40 -3.19
C ILE A 47 8.47 1.69 -2.44
N THR A 48 8.31 1.65 -1.12
CA THR A 48 8.66 2.75 -0.22
C THR A 48 9.41 2.22 1.00
N THR A 49 9.86 3.12 1.87
CA THR A 49 10.51 2.75 3.13
C THR A 49 9.50 2.78 4.27
N GLU A 50 9.68 1.97 5.31
CA GLU A 50 8.84 1.99 6.52
C GLU A 50 8.65 3.41 7.07
N ARG A 51 9.73 4.20 7.20
CA ARG A 51 9.64 5.60 7.66
C ARG A 51 8.72 6.49 6.82
N LYS A 52 8.69 6.28 5.50
CA LYS A 52 7.84 7.06 4.58
C LYS A 52 6.39 6.58 4.67
N TRP A 53 6.21 5.26 4.79
CA TRP A 53 4.91 4.65 5.02
C TRP A 53 4.27 5.13 6.33
N GLU A 54 5.01 5.17 7.43
CA GLU A 54 4.55 5.70 8.72
C GLU A 54 4.09 7.16 8.60
N ALA A 55 4.90 8.01 7.96
CA ALA A 55 4.55 9.40 7.71
C ALA A 55 3.28 9.53 6.85
N PHE A 56 3.15 8.70 5.80
CA PHE A 56 1.96 8.66 4.95
C PHE A 56 0.71 8.28 5.74
N VAL A 57 0.77 7.21 6.54
CA VAL A 57 -0.36 6.78 7.39
C VAL A 57 -0.76 7.85 8.41
N LEU A 58 0.22 8.56 8.98
CA LEU A 58 -0.06 9.69 9.87
C LEU A 58 -0.80 10.83 9.15
N GLY A 59 -0.39 11.18 7.94
CA GLY A 59 -1.08 12.18 7.11
C GLY A 59 -2.51 11.78 6.78
N VAL A 60 -2.73 10.52 6.35
CA VAL A 60 -4.07 9.96 6.11
C VAL A 60 -4.95 10.06 7.34
N ARG A 61 -4.45 9.67 8.51
CA ARG A 61 -5.21 9.75 9.77
C ARG A 61 -5.48 11.18 10.24
N ALA A 62 -4.65 12.14 9.82
CA ALA A 62 -4.85 13.56 10.11
C ALA A 62 -5.90 14.20 9.19
N GLY A 63 -6.51 13.45 8.26
CA GLY A 63 -7.46 13.97 7.28
C GLY A 63 -6.79 14.79 6.17
N GLU A 64 -5.47 14.65 5.98
CA GLU A 64 -4.73 15.42 4.96
C GLU A 64 -5.27 15.16 3.55
N PHE A 65 -5.92 14.02 3.32
CA PHE A 65 -6.44 13.60 2.02
C PHE A 65 -7.97 13.66 1.88
N ASP A 66 -8.70 14.10 2.91
CA ASP A 66 -10.18 14.09 2.91
C ASP A 66 -10.77 15.06 1.86
N HIS A 67 -10.00 16.06 1.46
CA HIS A 67 -10.39 16.99 0.40
C HIS A 67 -10.33 16.41 -1.02
N PHE A 68 -9.76 15.21 -1.21
CA PHE A 68 -9.72 14.55 -2.53
C PHE A 68 -11.02 13.78 -2.87
N VAL A 69 -11.96 13.70 -1.93
CA VAL A 69 -13.19 12.90 -2.07
C VAL A 69 -14.43 13.77 -2.36
N GLU A 70 -14.29 15.10 -2.36
CA GLU A 70 -15.43 16.05 -2.37
C GLU A 70 -16.13 16.27 -3.74
N ASP A 71 -15.76 15.57 -4.82
CA ASP A 71 -16.32 15.81 -6.17
C ASP A 71 -16.83 14.54 -6.92
N VAL A 72 -17.44 13.56 -6.22
CA VAL A 72 -18.09 12.38 -6.86
C VAL A 72 -19.60 12.35 -6.67
#